data_AF-A0A924PYG5-F1
#
_entry.id   AF-A0A924PYG5-F1
#
_cell.length_a   1.000
_cell.length_b   1.000
_cell.length_c   1.000
_cell.angle_alpha   90.00
_cell.angle_beta   90.00
_cell.angle_gamma   90.00
#
_symmetry.space_group_name_H-M   'P 1'
#
loop_
_entity.id
_entity.type
_entity.pdbx_description
1 polymer ?
#
loop_
_entity_poly.entity_id
_entity_poly.type
_entity_poly.pdbx_seq_one_letter_code
_entity_poly.pdbx_strand_id
1 'polypeptide(L)'
;MAIGSDSHVTRNWPEELRWLEYGQRLARRQRNVAAGPSWGQTSSAARLFDAALGAGANAAGQTHWGLVPGARADALVLDPRAPALLGLPASHTLDALVFAGSEPLLHEVMVAGQVVMRDGHHAQEELIAERFTAVMNTLWAEM
;
A
#
# COMPACT_ATOMS: atom_id res chain seq x y z
N MET A 1 12.65 0.73 -7.71
CA MET A 1 12.82 0.40 -6.29
C MET A 1 11.58 -0.34 -5.87
N ALA A 2 11.68 -1.50 -5.22
CA ALA A 2 10.53 -2.21 -4.67
C ALA A 2 10.47 -2.00 -3.15
N ILE A 3 9.30 -2.24 -2.55
CA ILE A 3 9.11 -2.28 -1.10
C ILE A 3 8.69 -3.69 -0.68
N GLY A 4 8.98 -4.06 0.56
CA GLY A 4 8.58 -5.32 1.15
C GLY A 4 8.59 -5.20 2.68
N SER A 5 7.64 -5.85 3.34
CA SER A 5 7.45 -5.73 4.80
C SER A 5 8.53 -6.42 5.65
N ASP A 6 9.38 -7.24 5.03
CA ASP A 6 10.49 -7.96 5.67
C ASP A 6 10.06 -8.71 6.95
N SER A 7 10.49 -8.26 8.14
CA SER A 7 10.16 -8.84 9.44
C SER A 7 8.68 -8.79 9.83
N HIS A 8 7.85 -8.10 9.03
CA HIS A 8 6.41 -7.94 9.24
C HIS A 8 6.02 -7.19 10.53
N VAL A 9 6.91 -6.38 11.09
CA VAL A 9 6.56 -5.45 12.18
C VAL A 9 5.46 -4.48 11.72
N THR A 10 5.54 -4.04 10.47
CA THR A 10 4.50 -3.27 9.77
C THR A 10 4.02 -4.04 8.54
N ARG A 11 2.72 -3.93 8.21
CA ARG A 11 2.11 -4.50 6.99
C ARG A 11 1.22 -3.47 6.27
N ASN A 12 1.78 -2.30 6.01
CA ASN A 12 1.03 -1.14 5.50
C ASN A 12 1.84 -0.48 4.37
N TRP A 13 1.48 -0.76 3.11
CA TRP A 13 2.24 -0.24 1.96
C TRP A 13 2.24 1.31 1.89
N PRO A 14 1.16 2.04 2.25
CA PRO A 14 1.23 3.49 2.35
C PRO A 14 2.29 3.96 3.36
N GLU A 15 2.40 3.29 4.50
CA GLU A 15 3.38 3.60 5.54
C GLU A 15 4.83 3.41 5.05
N GLU A 16 5.11 2.34 4.30
CA GLU A 16 6.44 2.12 3.70
C GLU A 16 6.86 3.31 2.80
N LEU A 17 5.96 3.75 1.92
CA LEU A 17 6.24 4.89 1.03
C LEU A 17 6.36 6.21 1.80
N ARG A 18 5.52 6.40 2.82
CA ARG A 18 5.55 7.58 3.69
C ARG A 18 6.89 7.71 4.38
N TRP A 19 7.37 6.64 5.01
CA TRP A 19 8.64 6.67 5.74
C TRP A 19 9.85 6.71 4.82
N LEU A 20 9.76 6.12 3.64
CA LEU A 20 10.80 6.31 2.63
C LEU A 20 10.96 7.78 2.24
N GLU A 21 9.86 8.49 1.96
CA GLU A 21 9.91 9.94 1.72
C GLU A 21 10.40 10.68 2.97
N TYR A 22 9.82 10.41 4.14
CA TYR A 22 10.14 11.14 5.38
C TYR A 22 11.59 10.95 5.82
N GLY A 23 12.16 9.76 5.67
CA GLY A 23 13.58 9.51 5.92
C GLY A 23 14.47 10.38 5.04
N GLN A 24 14.12 10.52 3.75
CA GLN A 24 14.84 11.43 2.85
C GLN A 24 14.64 12.90 3.22
N ARG A 25 13.43 13.29 3.65
CA ARG A 25 13.15 14.65 4.15
C ARG A 25 14.02 14.99 5.36
N LEU A 26 14.13 14.06 6.31
CA LEU A 26 14.95 14.22 7.51
C LEU A 26 16.44 14.35 7.14
N ALA A 27 16.94 13.44 6.30
CA ALA A 27 18.34 13.45 5.88
C ALA A 27 18.73 14.72 5.12
N ARG A 28 17.86 15.20 4.22
CA ARG A 28 18.13 16.35 3.34
C ARG A 28 17.63 17.68 3.88
N ARG A 29 16.84 17.67 4.95
CA ARG A 29 16.12 18.84 5.50
C ARG A 29 15.29 19.57 4.44
N GLN A 30 14.63 18.81 3.58
CA GLN A 30 13.82 19.30 2.45
C GLN A 30 12.48 18.56 2.39
N ARG A 31 11.47 19.14 1.73
CA ARG A 31 10.17 18.50 1.48
C ARG A 31 10.08 18.03 0.03
N ASN A 32 9.17 17.10 -0.23
CA ASN A 32 8.87 16.58 -1.57
C ASN A 32 10.11 16.03 -2.28
N VAL A 33 10.92 15.26 -1.56
CA VAL A 33 12.24 14.80 -2.04
C VAL A 33 12.09 13.81 -3.20
N ALA A 34 11.07 12.94 -3.15
CA ALA A 34 10.77 12.02 -4.23
C ALA A 34 10.08 12.69 -5.42
N ALA A 35 9.52 13.90 -5.30
CA ALA A 35 8.86 14.55 -6.43
C ALA A 35 9.87 14.84 -7.56
N GLY A 36 9.41 14.75 -8.81
CA GLY A 36 10.19 15.01 -10.01
C GLY A 36 9.49 16.03 -10.92
N PRO A 37 9.30 17.28 -10.50
CA PRO A 37 8.56 18.28 -11.27
C PRO A 37 9.17 18.54 -12.66
N SER A 38 10.50 18.46 -12.78
CA SER A 38 11.22 18.56 -14.06
C SER A 38 10.90 17.43 -15.05
N TRP A 39 10.31 16.33 -14.57
CA TRP A 39 9.87 15.18 -15.37
C TRP A 39 8.35 15.07 -15.44
N GLY A 40 7.62 16.13 -15.05
CA GLY A 40 6.16 16.18 -15.08
C GLY A 40 5.45 15.47 -13.93
N GLN A 41 6.17 14.90 -12.96
CA GLN A 41 5.58 14.22 -11.80
C GLN A 41 5.80 15.04 -10.52
N THR A 42 4.82 15.86 -10.15
CA THR A 42 4.90 16.73 -8.97
C THR A 42 4.51 16.02 -7.67
N SER A 43 3.85 14.86 -7.74
CA SER A 43 3.44 14.08 -6.58
C SER A 43 4.56 13.15 -6.11
N SER A 44 4.97 13.29 -4.85
CA SER A 44 5.90 12.36 -4.21
C SER A 44 5.29 10.96 -4.12
N ALA A 45 4.02 10.84 -3.73
CA ALA A 45 3.37 9.54 -3.57
C ALA A 45 3.25 8.81 -4.92
N ALA A 46 2.83 9.50 -5.98
CA ALA A 46 2.73 8.90 -7.31
C ALA A 46 4.07 8.39 -7.82
N ARG A 47 5.14 9.20 -7.70
CA ARG A 47 6.46 8.75 -8.17
C ARG A 47 6.98 7.53 -7.40
N LEU A 48 6.75 7.49 -6.08
CA LEU A 48 7.15 6.36 -5.24
C LEU A 48 6.31 5.11 -5.55
N PHE A 49 5.00 5.27 -5.72
CA PHE A 49 4.08 4.19 -6.06
C PHE A 49 4.40 3.60 -7.43
N ASP A 50 4.58 4.41 -8.47
CA ASP A 50 4.95 3.95 -9.81
C ASP A 50 6.28 3.19 -9.80
N ALA A 51 7.27 3.71 -9.07
CA ALA A 51 8.56 3.06 -8.91
C ALA A 51 8.44 1.69 -8.21
N ALA A 52 7.61 1.61 -7.16
CA ALA A 52 7.31 0.39 -6.42
C ALA A 52 6.53 -0.62 -7.25
N LEU A 53 5.52 -0.17 -8.00
CA LEU A 53 4.69 -1.00 -8.86
C LEU A 53 5.52 -1.64 -9.98
N GLY A 54 6.33 -0.84 -10.67
CA GLY A 54 7.16 -1.32 -11.78
C GLY A 54 8.26 -2.28 -11.33
N ALA A 55 8.97 -1.95 -10.25
CA ALA A 55 10.05 -2.82 -9.76
C ALA A 55 9.52 -4.05 -8.99
N GLY A 56 8.40 -3.91 -8.29
CA GLY A 56 7.78 -4.99 -7.51
C GLY A 56 7.29 -6.13 -8.39
N ALA A 57 6.71 -5.82 -9.56
CA ALA A 57 6.32 -6.83 -10.54
C ALA A 57 7.49 -7.74 -10.95
N ASN A 58 8.61 -7.13 -11.34
CA ASN A 58 9.82 -7.85 -11.74
C ASN A 58 10.39 -8.67 -10.57
N ALA A 59 10.49 -8.06 -9.37
CA ALA A 59 10.95 -8.75 -8.18
C ALA A 59 10.06 -9.96 -7.81
N ALA A 60 8.77 -9.89 -8.10
CA ALA A 60 7.81 -10.98 -7.92
C ALA A 60 7.75 -11.98 -9.09
N GLY A 61 8.63 -11.86 -10.10
CA GLY A 61 8.68 -12.74 -11.26
C GLY A 61 7.53 -12.54 -12.25
N GLN A 62 6.82 -11.42 -12.20
CA GLN A 62 5.71 -11.09 -13.09
C GLN A 62 6.21 -10.33 -14.33
N THR A 63 5.89 -10.84 -15.52
CA THR A 63 6.28 -10.20 -16.80
C THR A 63 5.28 -9.14 -17.26
N HIS A 64 4.01 -9.23 -16.83
CA HIS A 64 2.94 -8.28 -17.14
C HIS A 64 2.23 -7.90 -15.84
N TRP A 65 2.16 -6.60 -15.54
CA TRP A 65 1.63 -6.11 -14.27
C TRP A 65 1.00 -4.72 -14.40
N GLY A 66 0.03 -4.43 -13.53
CA GLY A 66 -0.76 -3.20 -13.56
C GLY A 66 -2.08 -3.35 -14.32
N LEU A 67 -2.83 -2.25 -14.45
CA LEU A 67 -4.14 -2.23 -15.11
C LEU A 67 -3.99 -2.13 -16.63
N VAL A 68 -3.42 -3.18 -17.24
CA VAL A 68 -3.18 -3.29 -18.69
C VAL A 68 -3.65 -4.64 -19.22
N PRO A 69 -4.09 -4.74 -20.49
CA PRO A 69 -4.47 -6.01 -21.09
C PRO A 69 -3.35 -7.06 -20.99
N GLY A 70 -3.70 -8.29 -20.61
CA GLY A 70 -2.78 -9.41 -20.46
C GLY A 70 -2.11 -9.53 -19.09
N ALA A 71 -2.21 -8.52 -18.22
CA ALA A 71 -1.79 -8.64 -16.82
C ALA A 71 -2.84 -9.37 -15.97
N ARG A 72 -2.41 -9.95 -14.83
CA ARG A 72 -3.33 -10.50 -13.83
C ARG A 72 -4.22 -9.37 -13.28
N ALA A 73 -5.51 -9.65 -13.14
CA ALA A 73 -6.47 -8.67 -12.62
C ALA A 73 -6.33 -8.51 -11.10
N ASP A 74 -5.34 -7.72 -10.69
CA ASP A 74 -5.09 -7.33 -9.31
C ASP A 74 -5.36 -5.84 -9.14
N ALA A 75 -6.18 -5.47 -8.16
CA ALA A 75 -6.57 -4.08 -7.95
C ALA A 75 -6.88 -3.79 -6.48
N LEU A 76 -6.64 -2.54 -6.09
CA LEU A 76 -7.04 -1.97 -4.81
C LEU A 76 -8.12 -0.92 -5.09
N VAL A 77 -9.27 -1.04 -4.42
CA VAL A 77 -10.35 -0.07 -4.52
C VAL A 77 -10.37 0.74 -3.23
N LEU A 78 -10.25 2.06 -3.35
CA LEU A 78 -10.26 2.97 -2.20
C LEU A 78 -11.70 3.24 -1.74
N ASP A 79 -11.91 3.42 -0.43
CA ASP A 79 -13.19 3.94 0.07
C ASP A 79 -13.29 5.44 -0.22
N PRO A 80 -14.17 5.88 -1.13
CA PRO A 80 -14.31 7.30 -1.46
C PRO A 80 -14.85 8.14 -0.29
N ARG A 81 -15.39 7.51 0.75
CA ARG A 81 -15.92 8.18 1.94
C ARG A 81 -14.88 8.31 3.05
N ALA A 82 -13.67 7.77 2.85
CA ALA A 82 -12.59 7.89 3.82
C ALA A 82 -12.31 9.38 4.12
N PRO A 83 -12.24 9.80 5.40
CA PRO A 83 -12.07 11.21 5.77
C PRO A 83 -10.89 11.91 5.10
N ALA A 84 -9.78 11.20 4.88
CA ALA A 84 -8.59 11.73 4.22
C ALA A 84 -8.79 12.04 2.72
N LEU A 85 -9.84 11.50 2.08
CA LEU A 85 -10.12 11.67 0.65
C LEU A 85 -11.25 12.68 0.38
N LEU A 86 -12.03 13.05 1.41
CA LEU A 86 -13.20 13.91 1.25
C LEU A 86 -12.81 15.30 0.71
N GLY A 87 -13.44 15.70 -0.39
CA GLY A 87 -13.23 17.01 -1.03
C GLY A 87 -11.95 17.13 -1.86
N LEU A 88 -11.17 16.05 -2.02
CA LEU A 88 -9.96 16.08 -2.82
C LEU A 88 -10.23 15.81 -4.31
N PRO A 89 -9.54 16.50 -5.22
CA PRO A 89 -9.49 16.10 -6.62
C PRO A 89 -8.88 14.70 -6.76
N ALA A 90 -9.36 13.91 -7.73
CA ALA A 90 -8.84 12.56 -8.00
C ALA A 90 -7.31 12.52 -8.22
N SER A 91 -6.73 13.60 -8.76
CA SER A 91 -5.28 13.73 -8.96
C SER A 91 -4.46 13.76 -7.66
N HIS A 92 -5.08 14.02 -6.51
CA HIS A 92 -4.41 14.12 -5.21
C HIS A 92 -4.68 12.92 -4.29
N THR A 93 -5.52 11.98 -4.73
CA THR A 93 -5.94 10.82 -3.94
C THR A 93 -4.77 10.00 -3.43
N LEU A 94 -3.72 9.80 -4.25
CA LEU A 94 -2.56 9.00 -3.86
C LEU A 94 -1.67 9.69 -2.83
N ASP A 95 -1.49 11.01 -2.93
CA ASP A 95 -0.78 11.77 -1.89
C ASP A 95 -1.56 11.75 -0.57
N ALA A 96 -2.88 11.85 -0.61
CA ALA A 96 -3.71 11.77 0.57
C ALA A 96 -3.67 10.37 1.21
N LEU A 97 -3.77 9.32 0.40
CA LEU A 97 -3.65 7.94 0.86
C LEU A 97 -2.29 7.68 1.54
N VAL A 98 -1.20 8.15 0.93
CA VAL A 98 0.16 7.91 1.46
C VAL A 98 0.49 8.82 2.63
N PHE A 99 0.17 10.11 2.61
CA PHE A 99 0.67 11.08 3.60
C PHE A 99 -0.35 11.55 4.63
N ALA A 100 -1.66 11.42 4.38
CA ALA A 100 -2.72 11.88 5.29
C ALA A 100 -3.56 10.74 5.88
N GLY A 101 -3.68 9.60 5.21
CA GLY A 101 -4.41 8.43 5.71
C GLY A 101 -3.74 7.81 6.93
N SER A 102 -4.48 7.55 8.01
CA SER A 102 -3.95 6.87 9.20
C SER A 102 -3.86 5.35 9.03
N GLU A 103 -4.69 4.77 8.16
CA GLU A 103 -4.76 3.33 7.85
C GLU A 103 -5.06 3.14 6.35
N PRO A 104 -4.87 1.94 5.78
CA PRO A 104 -5.20 1.68 4.38
C PRO A 104 -6.69 1.91 4.15
N LEU A 105 -7.00 2.91 3.33
CA LEU A 105 -8.37 3.33 3.00
C LEU A 105 -8.99 2.40 1.95
N LEU A 106 -8.88 1.09 2.16
CA LEU A 106 -9.26 0.07 1.17
C LEU A 106 -10.68 -0.43 1.41
N HIS A 107 -11.52 -0.29 0.40
CA HIS A 107 -12.87 -0.82 0.37
C HIS A 107 -12.90 -2.25 -0.18
N GLU A 108 -12.22 -2.49 -1.31
CA GLU A 108 -12.08 -3.82 -1.89
C GLU A 108 -10.63 -4.12 -2.28
N VAL A 109 -10.27 -5.40 -2.21
CA VAL A 109 -9.02 -5.94 -2.78
C VAL A 109 -9.39 -7.04 -3.74
N MET A 110 -8.90 -6.92 -4.97
CA MET A 110 -9.03 -7.93 -6.01
C MET A 110 -7.69 -8.60 -6.27
N VAL A 111 -7.69 -9.92 -6.34
CA VAL A 111 -6.54 -10.74 -6.72
C VAL A 111 -6.99 -11.76 -7.77
N ALA A 112 -6.32 -11.80 -8.92
CA ALA A 112 -6.65 -12.69 -10.03
C ALA A 112 -8.12 -12.62 -10.49
N GLY A 113 -8.72 -11.42 -10.45
CA GLY A 113 -10.12 -11.20 -10.81
C GLY A 113 -11.13 -11.59 -9.73
N GLN A 114 -10.67 -12.05 -8.57
CA GLN A 114 -11.53 -12.39 -7.43
C GLN A 114 -11.45 -11.30 -6.36
N VAL A 115 -12.59 -10.83 -5.89
CA VAL A 115 -12.66 -9.92 -4.73
C VAL A 115 -12.43 -10.73 -3.47
N VAL A 116 -11.25 -10.56 -2.86
CA VAL A 116 -10.82 -11.29 -1.65
C VAL A 116 -11.10 -10.51 -0.36
N MET A 117 -11.24 -9.19 -0.47
CA MET A 117 -11.65 -8.31 0.62
C MET A 117 -12.77 -7.40 0.12
N ARG A 118 -13.83 -7.25 0.92
CA ARG A 118 -15.00 -6.41 0.62
C ARG A 118 -15.38 -5.61 1.86
N ASP A 119 -15.75 -4.36 1.67
CA ASP A 119 -16.08 -3.43 2.76
C ASP A 119 -14.96 -3.32 3.82
N GLY A 120 -13.70 -3.51 3.43
CA GLY A 120 -12.57 -3.52 4.37
C GLY A 120 -12.31 -4.85 5.09
N HIS A 121 -13.11 -5.89 4.81
CA HIS A 121 -13.07 -7.16 5.53
C HIS A 121 -12.72 -8.35 4.63
N HIS A 122 -11.87 -9.25 5.13
CA HIS A 122 -11.59 -10.53 4.49
C HIS A 122 -12.54 -11.60 5.03
N ALA A 123 -13.11 -12.43 4.15
CA ALA A 123 -14.17 -13.40 4.51
C ALA A 123 -13.80 -14.40 5.62
N GLN A 124 -12.51 -14.59 5.89
CA GLN A 124 -11.99 -15.52 6.91
C GLN A 124 -11.24 -14.82 8.05
N GLU A 125 -11.28 -13.49 8.15
CA GLU A 125 -10.45 -12.74 9.11
C GLU A 125 -10.66 -13.16 10.57
N GLU A 126 -11.91 -13.40 10.99
CA GLU A 126 -12.23 -13.84 12.36
C GLU A 126 -11.60 -15.20 12.66
N LEU A 127 -11.82 -16.19 11.78
CA LEU A 127 -11.25 -17.53 11.92
C LEU A 127 -9.71 -17.51 11.93
N ILE A 128 -9.11 -16.67 11.09
CA ILE A 128 -7.65 -16.50 11.03
C ILE A 128 -7.16 -15.87 12.35
N ALA A 129 -7.83 -14.84 12.86
CA ALA A 129 -7.48 -14.17 14.10
C ALA A 129 -7.57 -15.10 15.32
N GLU A 130 -8.62 -15.93 15.40
CA GLU A 130 -8.78 -16.94 16.46
C GLU A 130 -7.62 -17.95 16.46
N ARG A 131 -7.31 -18.52 15.28
CA ARG A 131 -6.21 -19.48 15.12
C ARG A 131 -4.86 -18.86 15.43
N PHE A 132 -4.62 -17.63 14.96
CA PHE A 132 -3.41 -16.90 15.26
C PHE A 132 -3.25 -16.69 16.77
N THR A 133 -4.31 -16.25 17.45
CA THR A 133 -4.30 -16.03 18.91
C THR A 133 -4.02 -17.34 19.67
N ALA A 134 -4.63 -18.45 19.25
CA ALA A 134 -4.38 -19.75 19.86
C ALA A 134 -2.90 -20.17 19.74
N VAL A 135 -2.31 -20.02 18.55
CA VAL A 135 -0.88 -20.33 18.32
C VAL A 135 0.03 -19.42 19.16
N MET A 136 -0.25 -18.12 19.20
CA MET A 136 0.55 -17.18 20.00
C MET A 136 0.51 -17.52 21.48
N ASN A 137 -0.65 -17.89 22.03
CA ASN A 137 -0.77 -18.31 23.42
C ASN A 137 0.06 -19.58 23.72
N THR A 138 0.09 -20.55 22.81
CA THR A 138 0.95 -21.73 22.94
C THR A 138 2.43 -21.35 22.94
N LEU A 139 2.87 -20.53 21.98
CA LEU A 139 4.28 -20.13 21.87
C LEU A 139 4.78 -19.35 23.09
N TRP A 140 3.96 -18.48 23.68
CA TRP A 140 4.33 -17.74 24.88
C TRP A 140 4.26 -18.58 26.16
N ALA A 141 3.43 -19.62 26.22
CA ALA A 141 3.37 -20.52 27.37
C ALA A 141 4.56 -21.50 27.43
N GLU A 142 5.24 -21.72 26.30
CA GLU A 142 6.44 -22.58 26.20
C GLU A 142 7.76 -21.84 26.50
N MET A 143 7.72 -20.51 26.68
CA MET A 143 8.86 -19.68 27.13
C MET A 143 8.89 -19.53 28.65
#